data_AF-A0A5C9BQV0-F1
#
_entry.id   AF-A0A5C9BQV0-F1
#
_cell.length_a   1.000
_cell.length_b   1.000
_cell.length_c   1.000
_cell.angle_alpha   90.00
_cell.angle_beta   90.00
_cell.angle_gamma   90.00
#
_symmetry.space_group_name_H-M   'P 1'
#
loop_
_entity.id
_entity.type
_entity.pdbx_description
1 polymer ?
#
loop_
_entity_poly.entity_id
_entity_poly.type
_entity_poly.pdbx_seq_one_letter_code
_entity_poly.pdbx_strand_id
1 'polypeptide(L)'
;MASVQIVDDGSTVKVTVNGEVTNLDKSTLSISIANDEMVMRDASKKIFFFHADVTVPVTANIEALRSAIEAFKDTAGGGLATEAKQDSQIVELPELKRNANTTLSNVVSSITNVTLAAADADRKELIIVNDGNKNLFVKLGATASLTSYSVKLAKNETAVIDKYIGIVDGIWDVVDGNARVTVLKA
;
A
#
# COMPACT_ATOMS: atom_id res chain seq x y z
N MET A 1 -35.72 8.93 36.17
CA MET A 1 -35.47 7.81 35.24
C MET A 1 -33.99 7.52 35.32
N ALA A 2 -33.60 6.26 35.49
CA ALA A 2 -32.18 5.92 35.45
C ALA A 2 -31.69 6.07 34.00
N SER A 3 -30.44 6.47 33.79
CA SER A 3 -29.86 6.53 32.44
C SER A 3 -28.93 5.35 32.26
N VAL A 4 -29.26 4.48 31.31
CA VAL A 4 -28.45 3.32 30.91
C VAL A 4 -27.92 3.54 29.51
N GLN A 5 -26.62 3.38 29.33
CA GLN A 5 -25.95 3.41 28.03
C GLN A 5 -25.17 2.12 27.83
N ILE A 6 -25.38 1.47 26.70
CA ILE A 6 -24.78 0.20 26.33
C ILE A 6 -24.08 0.41 25.00
N VAL A 7 -22.76 0.24 25.00
CA VAL A 7 -21.94 0.47 23.82
C VAL A 7 -20.98 -0.70 23.61
N ASP A 8 -20.73 -0.99 22.35
CA ASP A 8 -19.65 -1.89 21.95
C ASP A 8 -18.30 -1.25 22.29
N ASP A 9 -17.47 -1.96 23.04
CA ASP A 9 -16.09 -1.56 23.40
C ASP A 9 -15.11 -2.68 23.02
N GLY A 10 -15.21 -3.19 21.79
CA GLY A 10 -14.28 -4.14 21.20
C GLY A 10 -14.46 -5.55 21.75
N SER A 11 -13.60 -5.98 22.69
CA SER A 11 -13.72 -7.30 23.33
C SER A 11 -14.78 -7.34 24.45
N THR A 12 -15.30 -6.19 24.85
CA THR A 12 -16.30 -6.07 25.91
C THR A 12 -17.52 -5.29 25.46
N VAL A 13 -18.65 -5.47 26.15
CA VAL A 13 -19.78 -4.55 26.09
C VAL A 13 -19.71 -3.66 27.33
N LYS A 14 -19.60 -2.35 27.11
CA LYS A 14 -19.57 -1.36 28.17
C LYS A 14 -20.98 -0.91 28.50
N VAL A 15 -21.37 -1.10 29.74
CA VAL A 15 -22.66 -0.67 30.29
C VAL A 15 -22.42 0.45 31.29
N THR A 16 -23.04 1.60 31.11
CA THR A 16 -22.96 2.74 32.01
C THR A 16 -24.33 2.99 32.62
N VAL A 17 -24.46 2.86 33.94
CA VAL A 17 -25.72 3.09 34.67
C VAL A 17 -25.53 4.28 35.60
N ASN A 18 -26.25 5.38 35.34
CA ASN A 18 -26.15 6.62 36.13
C ASN A 18 -24.70 7.12 36.34
N GLY A 19 -23.82 6.88 35.35
CA GLY A 19 -22.41 7.27 35.38
C GLY A 19 -21.44 6.18 35.88
N GLU A 20 -21.94 5.09 36.46
CA GLU A 20 -21.11 3.95 36.88
C GLU A 20 -20.89 3.00 35.70
N VAL A 21 -19.62 2.68 35.42
CA VAL A 21 -19.21 1.89 34.25
C VAL A 21 -18.95 0.43 34.64
N THR A 22 -19.57 -0.49 33.93
CA THR A 22 -19.31 -1.93 34.01
C THR A 22 -19.02 -2.50 32.62
N ASN A 23 -17.83 -3.07 32.45
CA ASN A 23 -17.46 -3.79 31.22
C ASN A 23 -17.75 -5.28 31.39
N LEU A 24 -18.51 -5.83 30.44
CA LEU A 24 -18.87 -7.24 30.36
C LEU A 24 -18.12 -7.93 29.22
N ASP A 25 -17.47 -9.07 29.49
CA ASP A 25 -16.70 -9.81 28.48
C ASP A 25 -17.62 -10.45 27.42
N LYS A 26 -17.44 -10.08 26.14
CA LYS A 26 -18.26 -10.62 25.03
C LYS A 26 -18.14 -12.13 24.86
N SER A 27 -16.98 -12.71 25.17
CA SER A 27 -16.72 -14.14 25.00
C SER A 27 -17.61 -15.02 25.89
N THR A 28 -18.06 -14.48 27.02
CA THR A 28 -18.94 -15.17 27.98
C THR A 28 -20.27 -14.45 28.19
N LEU A 29 -20.57 -13.43 27.37
CA LEU A 29 -21.78 -12.62 27.52
C LEU A 29 -23.04 -13.43 27.17
N SER A 30 -23.99 -13.40 28.08
CA SER A 30 -25.34 -13.93 27.95
C SER A 30 -26.36 -12.82 28.22
N ILE A 31 -27.43 -12.79 27.43
CA ILE A 31 -28.50 -11.79 27.51
C ILE A 31 -29.81 -12.55 27.64
N SER A 32 -30.61 -12.22 28.65
CA SER A 32 -31.92 -12.82 28.87
C SER A 32 -32.94 -11.78 29.29
N ILE A 33 -34.22 -12.05 29.04
CA ILE A 33 -35.33 -11.22 29.48
C ILE A 33 -36.07 -11.98 30.58
N ALA A 34 -36.30 -11.33 31.72
CA ALA A 34 -37.07 -11.90 32.82
C ALA A 34 -37.98 -10.83 33.42
N ASN A 35 -39.29 -11.10 33.50
CA ASN A 35 -40.27 -10.17 34.09
C ASN A 35 -40.18 -8.72 33.54
N ASP A 36 -40.00 -8.57 32.22
CA ASP A 36 -39.84 -7.27 31.54
C ASP A 36 -38.54 -6.50 31.87
N GLU A 37 -37.62 -7.12 32.62
CA GLU A 37 -36.25 -6.64 32.82
C GLU A 37 -35.28 -7.30 31.85
N MET A 38 -34.30 -6.52 31.41
CA MET A 38 -33.13 -7.04 30.70
C MET A 38 -32.05 -7.44 31.68
N VAL A 39 -31.47 -8.61 31.44
CA VAL A 39 -30.36 -9.15 32.21
C VAL A 39 -29.18 -9.37 31.28
N MET A 40 -28.10 -8.66 31.53
CA MET A 40 -26.81 -8.88 30.89
C MET A 40 -25.87 -9.52 31.89
N ARG A 41 -25.23 -10.63 31.50
CA ARG A 41 -24.34 -11.40 32.39
C ARG A 41 -23.12 -11.91 31.64
N ASP A 42 -21.95 -11.72 32.23
CA ASP A 42 -20.73 -12.45 31.85
C ASP A 42 -20.38 -13.50 32.92
N ALA A 43 -19.21 -14.12 32.83
CA ALA A 43 -18.75 -15.11 33.81
C ALA A 43 -18.67 -14.58 35.27
N SER A 44 -18.45 -13.28 35.47
CA SER A 44 -18.12 -12.66 36.77
C SER A 44 -19.13 -11.61 37.24
N LYS A 45 -19.89 -10.99 36.34
CA LYS A 45 -20.68 -9.78 36.55
C LYS A 45 -22.07 -9.97 35.96
N LYS A 46 -23.05 -9.28 36.55
CA LYS A 46 -24.44 -9.28 36.13
C LYS A 46 -25.03 -7.90 36.32
N ILE A 47 -25.81 -7.43 35.36
CA ILE A 47 -26.49 -6.14 35.40
C ILE A 47 -27.96 -6.36 35.03
N PHE A 48 -28.83 -5.66 35.76
CA PHE A 48 -30.27 -5.61 35.52
C PHE A 48 -30.67 -4.19 35.20
N PHE A 49 -31.53 -4.02 34.20
CA PHE A 49 -32.09 -2.72 33.85
C PHE A 49 -33.41 -2.91 33.09
N PHE A 50 -34.27 -1.88 33.14
CA PHE A 50 -35.47 -1.83 32.32
C PHE A 50 -35.15 -1.25 30.94
N HIS A 51 -35.88 -1.71 29.92
CA HIS A 51 -35.76 -1.15 28.57
C HIS A 51 -36.00 0.37 28.55
N ALA A 52 -36.96 0.86 29.35
CA ALA A 52 -37.32 2.27 29.43
C ALA A 52 -36.18 3.19 29.96
N ASP A 53 -35.20 2.63 30.68
CA ASP A 53 -34.05 3.38 31.18
C ASP A 53 -32.89 3.42 30.17
N VAL A 54 -32.97 2.69 29.06
CA VAL A 54 -31.90 2.61 28.05
C VAL A 54 -31.98 3.78 27.09
N THR A 55 -30.98 4.65 27.19
CA THR A 55 -30.81 5.83 26.36
C THR A 55 -29.88 5.59 25.18
N VAL A 56 -29.05 4.54 25.23
CA VAL A 56 -28.20 4.07 24.12
C VAL A 56 -28.07 2.55 24.23
N PRO A 57 -28.35 1.78 23.16
CA PRO A 57 -29.07 2.20 21.96
C PRO A 57 -30.56 2.47 22.27
N VAL A 58 -31.13 3.54 21.71
CA VAL A 58 -32.58 3.77 21.78
C VAL A 58 -33.26 2.82 20.81
N THR A 59 -34.09 1.92 21.32
CA THR A 59 -34.84 0.94 20.50
C THR A 59 -36.33 1.02 20.81
N ALA A 60 -37.16 0.42 19.96
CA ALA A 60 -38.62 0.53 20.05
C ALA A 60 -39.25 -0.41 21.10
N ASN A 61 -38.57 -1.51 21.43
CA ASN A 61 -39.03 -2.50 22.41
C ASN A 61 -37.85 -3.33 22.94
N ILE A 62 -38.12 -4.14 23.97
CA ILE A 62 -37.13 -4.97 24.66
C ILE A 62 -36.47 -6.01 23.75
N GLU A 63 -37.19 -6.58 22.78
CA GLU A 63 -36.63 -7.56 21.83
C GLU A 63 -35.68 -6.90 20.83
N ALA A 64 -36.02 -5.70 20.34
CA ALA A 64 -35.15 -4.90 19.49
C ALA A 64 -33.89 -4.45 20.25
N LEU A 65 -34.02 -4.12 21.54
CA LEU A 65 -32.86 -3.84 22.38
C LEU A 65 -31.96 -5.07 22.53
N ARG A 66 -32.55 -6.22 22.85
CA ARG A 66 -31.83 -7.49 22.94
C ARG A 66 -31.07 -7.81 21.66
N SER A 67 -31.73 -7.74 20.51
CA SER A 67 -31.10 -8.00 19.22
C SER A 67 -29.93 -7.04 18.93
N ALA A 68 -30.10 -5.75 19.25
CA ALA A 68 -29.02 -4.76 19.10
C ALA A 68 -27.79 -5.08 19.97
N ILE A 69 -28.01 -5.54 21.22
CA ILE A 69 -26.91 -5.92 22.12
C ILE A 69 -26.29 -7.25 21.69
N GLU A 70 -27.09 -8.21 21.21
CA GLU A 70 -26.58 -9.47 20.66
C GLU A 70 -25.67 -9.24 19.45
N ALA A 71 -25.97 -8.26 18.59
CA ALA A 71 -25.12 -7.88 17.46
C ALA A 71 -23.73 -7.36 17.90
N PHE A 72 -23.59 -6.83 19.12
CA PHE A 72 -22.28 -6.46 19.65
C PHE A 72 -21.39 -7.71 19.86
N LYS A 73 -21.96 -8.90 20.09
CA LYS A 73 -21.16 -10.13 20.26
C LYS A 73 -20.45 -10.55 18.98
N ASP A 74 -21.02 -10.23 17.82
CA ASP A 74 -20.49 -10.62 16.50
C ASP A 74 -19.38 -9.67 16.00
N THR A 75 -19.25 -8.49 16.63
CA THR A 75 -18.17 -7.56 16.35
C THR A 75 -16.95 -7.98 17.15
N ALA A 76 -16.19 -8.96 16.64
CA ALA A 76 -14.89 -9.31 17.19
C ALA A 76 -14.00 -8.05 17.17
N GLY A 77 -13.34 -7.75 18.29
CA GLY A 77 -12.46 -6.59 18.48
C GLY A 77 -11.20 -6.64 17.60
N GLY A 78 -11.36 -6.61 16.28
CA GLY A 78 -10.29 -6.44 15.32
C GLY A 78 -9.99 -4.96 15.15
N GLY A 79 -8.73 -4.56 15.36
CA GLY A 79 -8.27 -3.25 14.96
C GLY A 79 -8.58 -2.96 13.48
N LEU A 80 -8.47 -1.71 13.06
CA LEU A 80 -8.87 -1.24 11.73
C LEU A 80 -8.17 -1.93 10.53
N ALA A 81 -7.17 -2.78 10.79
CA ALA A 81 -6.55 -3.66 9.82
C ALA A 81 -7.43 -4.91 9.64
N THR A 82 -8.27 -4.88 8.61
CA THR A 82 -8.97 -6.08 8.14
C THR A 82 -7.98 -7.01 7.45
N GLU A 83 -8.27 -8.31 7.43
CA GLU A 83 -7.47 -9.31 6.67
C GLU A 83 -7.28 -8.86 5.21
N ALA A 84 -8.31 -8.25 4.61
CA ALA A 84 -8.25 -7.66 3.27
C ALA A 84 -7.20 -6.54 3.10
N LYS A 85 -6.95 -5.71 4.13
CA LYS A 85 -5.91 -4.67 4.08
C LYS A 85 -4.52 -5.26 4.22
N GLN A 86 -4.37 -6.34 5.00
CA GLN A 86 -3.11 -7.05 5.13
C GLN A 86 -2.77 -7.80 3.85
N ASP A 87 -3.73 -8.47 3.23
CA ASP A 87 -3.56 -9.14 1.93
C ASP A 87 -3.20 -8.14 0.83
N SER A 88 -3.82 -6.96 0.80
CA SER A 88 -3.42 -5.89 -0.12
C SER A 88 -1.96 -5.49 0.05
N GLN A 89 -1.49 -5.33 1.29
CA GLN A 89 -0.08 -5.01 1.57
C GLN A 89 0.84 -6.20 1.25
N ILE A 90 0.43 -7.43 1.54
CA ILE A 90 1.19 -8.64 1.22
C ILE A 90 1.34 -8.82 -0.29
N VAL A 91 0.37 -8.38 -1.09
CA VAL A 91 0.44 -8.36 -2.55
C VAL A 91 1.38 -7.26 -3.07
N GLU A 92 1.50 -6.13 -2.36
CA GLU A 92 2.46 -5.06 -2.69
C GLU A 92 3.91 -5.40 -2.30
N LEU A 93 4.14 -6.26 -1.30
CA LEU A 93 5.49 -6.68 -0.87
C LEU A 93 6.34 -7.39 -1.95
N PRO A 94 5.78 -8.25 -2.83
CA PRO A 94 6.48 -8.81 -3.99
C PRO A 94 7.08 -7.76 -4.93
N GLU A 95 6.48 -6.56 -5.04
CA GLU A 95 7.03 -5.47 -5.87
C GLU A 95 8.30 -4.85 -5.25
N LEU A 96 8.53 -5.06 -3.95
CA LEU A 96 9.78 -4.72 -3.27
C LEU A 96 10.85 -5.82 -3.40
N LYS A 97 10.49 -7.04 -3.82
CA LYS A 97 11.47 -8.09 -4.17
C LYS A 97 11.98 -7.83 -5.58
N ARG A 98 12.71 -6.73 -5.72
CA ARG A 98 13.57 -6.30 -6.84
C ARG A 98 13.90 -7.46 -7.78
N ASN A 99 13.10 -7.62 -8.82
CA ASN A 99 13.38 -8.56 -9.88
C ASN A 99 14.38 -7.82 -10.77
N ALA A 100 15.66 -7.90 -10.41
CA ALA A 100 16.74 -7.19 -11.08
C ALA A 100 16.97 -7.78 -12.49
N ASN A 101 16.05 -7.53 -13.41
CA ASN A 101 16.17 -7.89 -14.81
C ASN A 101 17.18 -6.92 -15.43
N THR A 102 18.36 -7.46 -15.72
CA THR A 102 19.43 -6.73 -16.40
C THR A 102 19.42 -7.12 -17.87
N THR A 103 19.30 -6.13 -18.76
CA THR A 103 19.41 -6.36 -20.21
C THR A 103 20.66 -5.67 -20.74
N LEU A 104 21.43 -6.37 -21.57
CA LEU A 104 22.56 -5.82 -22.31
C LEU A 104 22.22 -5.82 -23.80
N SER A 105 22.42 -4.68 -24.47
CA SER A 105 22.32 -4.56 -25.92
C SER A 105 23.58 -3.92 -26.51
N ASN A 106 23.89 -4.27 -27.76
CA ASN A 106 24.96 -3.63 -28.53
C ASN A 106 24.32 -2.78 -29.63
N VAL A 107 24.58 -1.47 -29.61
CA VAL A 107 24.06 -0.54 -30.62
C VAL A 107 25.19 -0.18 -31.57
N VAL A 108 25.01 -0.47 -32.85
CA VAL A 108 26.00 -0.12 -33.89
C VAL A 108 26.07 1.40 -34.02
N SER A 109 27.28 1.93 -34.20
CA SER A 109 27.48 3.36 -34.40
C SER A 109 26.74 3.90 -35.63
N SER A 110 26.27 5.15 -35.52
CA SER A 110 25.58 5.84 -36.59
C SER A 110 25.85 7.34 -36.54
N ILE A 111 26.04 7.96 -37.71
CA ILE A 111 26.10 9.42 -37.89
C ILE A 111 24.72 10.07 -37.99
N THR A 112 23.66 9.27 -37.87
CA THR A 112 22.29 9.72 -37.67
C THR A 112 21.81 9.28 -36.29
N ASN A 113 20.75 9.92 -35.80
CA ASN A 113 20.14 9.58 -34.52
C ASN A 113 19.75 8.09 -34.43
N VAL A 114 20.16 7.43 -33.36
CA VAL A 114 19.72 6.07 -33.01
C VAL A 114 19.28 6.01 -31.55
N THR A 115 18.34 5.12 -31.23
CA THR A 115 17.91 4.91 -29.85
C THR A 115 18.86 3.96 -29.14
N LEU A 116 19.50 4.44 -28.08
CA LEU A 116 20.35 3.64 -27.21
C LEU A 116 19.52 2.87 -26.18
N ALA A 117 18.48 3.51 -25.63
CA ALA A 117 17.51 2.89 -24.75
C ALA A 117 16.13 3.52 -24.93
N ALA A 118 15.10 2.68 -25.04
CA ALA A 118 13.71 3.14 -25.04
C ALA A 118 13.32 3.76 -23.67
N ALA A 119 12.23 4.52 -23.65
CA ALA A 119 11.63 4.97 -22.40
C ALA A 119 11.10 3.76 -21.61
N ASP A 120 11.38 3.73 -20.31
CA ASP A 120 11.10 2.58 -19.45
C ASP A 120 10.89 3.06 -18.01
N ALA A 121 9.66 2.93 -17.50
CA ALA A 121 9.28 3.37 -16.17
C ALA A 121 9.96 2.56 -15.05
N ASP A 122 10.40 1.34 -15.36
CA ASP A 122 11.01 0.43 -14.40
C ASP A 122 12.54 0.55 -14.38
N ARG A 123 13.12 1.33 -15.29
CA ARG A 123 14.57 1.56 -15.37
C ARG A 123 15.08 2.26 -14.12
N LYS A 124 15.99 1.59 -13.41
CA LYS A 124 16.69 2.13 -12.25
C LYS A 124 18.00 2.79 -12.64
N GLU A 125 18.74 2.16 -13.54
CA GLU A 125 20.05 2.63 -13.97
C GLU A 125 20.29 2.26 -15.43
N LEU A 126 21.00 3.14 -16.13
CA LEU A 126 21.46 2.94 -17.50
C LEU A 126 22.98 3.13 -17.55
N ILE A 127 23.70 2.12 -18.01
CA ILE A 127 25.15 2.16 -18.21
C ILE A 127 25.43 2.09 -19.71
N ILE A 128 26.14 3.07 -20.25
CA ILE A 128 26.53 3.14 -21.66
C ILE A 128 28.04 3.17 -21.74
N VAL A 129 28.63 2.19 -22.43
CA VAL A 129 30.07 2.15 -22.73
C VAL A 129 30.26 2.37 -24.22
N ASN A 130 31.10 3.35 -24.58
CA ASN A 130 31.50 3.55 -25.98
C ASN A 130 32.67 2.63 -26.34
N ASP A 131 32.38 1.52 -26.98
CA ASP A 131 33.36 0.49 -27.39
C ASP A 131 33.93 0.76 -28.81
N GLY A 132 33.64 1.95 -29.37
CA GLY A 132 34.21 2.44 -30.63
C GLY A 132 35.39 3.40 -30.44
N ASN A 133 36.08 3.77 -31.52
CA ASN A 133 37.21 4.72 -31.48
C ASN A 133 36.79 6.18 -31.68
N LYS A 134 35.49 6.45 -31.82
CA LYS A 134 34.88 7.71 -32.25
C LYS A 134 33.94 8.25 -31.19
N ASN A 135 33.72 9.57 -31.16
CA ASN A 135 32.99 10.20 -30.06
C ASN A 135 31.50 9.87 -30.19
N LEU A 136 30.91 9.39 -29.09
CA LEU A 136 29.48 9.19 -28.94
C LEU A 136 28.87 10.36 -28.19
N PHE A 137 27.84 10.98 -28.77
CA PHE A 137 27.05 12.03 -28.15
C PHE A 137 25.71 11.44 -27.70
N VAL A 138 25.49 11.41 -26.40
CA VAL A 138 24.31 10.83 -25.74
C VAL A 138 23.35 11.93 -25.31
N LYS A 139 22.07 11.80 -25.65
CA LYS A 139 21.01 12.72 -25.26
C LYS A 139 20.03 12.04 -24.30
N LEU A 140 19.77 12.69 -23.16
CA LEU A 140 18.65 12.33 -22.29
C LEU A 140 17.35 12.90 -22.89
N GLY A 141 16.82 12.20 -23.90
CA GLY A 141 15.66 12.58 -24.69
C GLY A 141 15.82 12.12 -26.14
N ALA A 142 14.79 12.36 -26.95
CA ALA A 142 14.81 11.97 -28.37
C ALA A 142 15.65 12.93 -29.21
N THR A 143 16.15 12.45 -30.36
CA THR A 143 16.84 13.23 -31.40
C THR A 143 18.16 13.86 -30.94
N ALA A 144 19.16 13.00 -30.68
CA ALA A 144 20.53 13.41 -30.47
C ALA A 144 21.13 14.07 -31.73
N SER A 145 21.93 15.11 -31.51
CA SER A 145 22.77 15.73 -32.54
C SER A 145 24.13 16.12 -31.97
N LEU A 146 25.09 16.45 -32.84
CA LEU A 146 26.42 16.92 -32.43
C LEU A 146 26.39 18.24 -31.61
N THR A 147 25.26 18.94 -31.60
CA THR A 147 25.06 20.20 -30.85
C THR A 147 23.97 20.10 -29.78
N SER A 148 23.20 19.01 -29.74
CA SER A 148 22.11 18.76 -28.78
C SER A 148 22.29 17.39 -28.14
N TYR A 149 23.09 17.38 -27.07
CA TYR A 149 23.41 16.19 -26.29
C TYR A 149 23.59 16.56 -24.82
N SER A 150 23.53 15.57 -23.94
CA SER A 150 23.70 15.72 -22.48
C SER A 150 25.09 15.28 -22.05
N VAL A 151 25.64 14.24 -22.67
CA VAL A 151 26.96 13.67 -22.36
C VAL A 151 27.70 13.34 -23.65
N LYS A 152 28.99 13.64 -23.71
CA LYS A 152 29.89 13.18 -24.78
C LYS A 152 30.81 12.11 -24.19
N LEU A 153 30.93 10.98 -24.87
CA LEU A 153 31.79 9.86 -24.52
C LEU A 153 32.86 9.67 -25.59
N ALA A 154 34.12 9.84 -25.20
CA ALA A 154 35.26 9.45 -26.01
C ALA A 154 35.41 7.91 -26.05
N LYS A 155 36.46 7.43 -26.72
CA LYS A 155 36.77 6.01 -26.79
C LYS A 155 36.88 5.39 -25.40
N ASN A 156 36.21 4.26 -25.19
CA ASN A 156 36.20 3.47 -23.95
C ASN A 156 35.69 4.23 -22.71
N GLU A 157 35.02 5.38 -22.88
CA GLU A 157 34.37 6.08 -21.77
C GLU A 157 33.00 5.47 -21.47
N THR A 158 32.58 5.65 -20.21
CA THR A 158 31.33 5.12 -19.66
C THR A 158 30.49 6.24 -19.11
N ALA A 159 29.20 6.27 -19.48
CA ALA A 159 28.18 7.05 -18.78
C ALA A 159 27.37 6.13 -17.86
N VAL A 160 27.13 6.58 -16.63
CA VAL A 160 26.14 6.00 -15.72
C VAL A 160 25.04 7.04 -15.52
N ILE A 161 23.82 6.69 -15.88
CA ILE A 161 22.65 7.56 -15.82
C ILE A 161 21.68 6.95 -14.82
N ASP A 162 21.47 7.67 -13.71
CA ASP A 162 20.57 7.31 -12.63
C ASP A 162 19.24 8.09 -12.75
N LYS A 163 18.13 7.49 -12.31
CA LYS A 163 16.76 8.06 -12.19
C LYS A 163 16.11 8.61 -13.47
N TYR A 164 16.81 8.65 -14.61
CA TYR A 164 16.19 9.05 -15.87
C TYR A 164 15.49 7.85 -16.52
N ILE A 165 14.19 7.97 -16.73
CA ILE A 165 13.32 6.91 -17.30
C ILE A 165 12.88 7.18 -18.75
N GLY A 166 13.21 8.37 -19.29
CA GLY A 166 12.85 8.74 -20.67
C GLY A 166 13.67 8.02 -21.73
N ILE A 167 13.34 8.24 -23.00
CA ILE A 167 14.14 7.72 -24.13
C ILE A 167 15.55 8.31 -24.09
N VAL A 168 16.55 7.50 -24.41
CA VAL A 168 17.95 7.93 -24.54
C VAL A 168 18.41 7.62 -25.95
N ASP A 169 18.70 8.68 -26.69
CA ASP A 169 19.21 8.60 -28.06
C ASP A 169 20.70 8.93 -28.11
N GLY A 170 21.35 8.47 -29.18
CA GLY A 170 22.77 8.66 -29.43
C GLY A 170 23.09 8.93 -30.90
N ILE A 171 24.24 9.54 -31.12
CA ILE A 171 24.83 9.78 -32.44
C ILE A 171 26.35 9.78 -32.30
N TRP A 172 27.06 9.24 -33.29
CA TRP A 172 28.52 9.29 -33.37
C TRP A 172 28.97 10.37 -34.34
N ASP A 173 30.16 10.95 -34.12
CA ASP A 173 30.80 11.82 -35.11
C ASP A 173 31.18 11.06 -36.39
N VAL A 174 31.51 9.77 -36.28
CA VAL A 174 31.84 8.87 -37.39
C VAL A 174 31.35 7.45 -37.08
N VAL A 175 30.89 6.72 -38.09
CA VAL A 175 30.54 5.29 -37.96
C VAL A 175 31.82 4.48 -37.72
N ASP A 176 32.01 4.01 -36.50
CA ASP A 176 33.09 3.13 -36.07
C ASP A 176 32.73 2.43 -34.74
N GLY A 177 32.62 1.10 -34.77
CA GLY A 177 32.32 0.30 -33.58
C GLY A 177 30.88 0.44 -33.08
N ASN A 178 30.70 0.24 -31.77
CA ASN A 178 29.41 0.06 -31.11
C ASN A 178 29.37 0.72 -29.73
N ALA A 179 28.17 0.97 -29.21
CA ALA A 179 27.94 1.17 -27.78
C ALA A 179 27.43 -0.13 -27.14
N ARG A 180 27.91 -0.42 -25.93
CA ARG A 180 27.31 -1.45 -25.05
C ARG A 180 26.39 -0.74 -24.06
N VAL A 181 25.13 -1.14 -24.04
CA VAL A 181 24.09 -0.50 -23.23
C VAL A 181 23.50 -1.51 -22.26
N THR A 182 23.69 -1.27 -20.96
CA THR A 182 23.15 -2.10 -19.90
C THR A 182 22.02 -1.35 -19.20
N VAL A 183 20.84 -1.97 -19.13
CA VAL A 183 19.66 -1.45 -18.43
C VAL A 183 19.40 -2.32 -17.22
N LEU A 184 19.33 -1.69 -16.04
CA LEU A 184 18.91 -2.33 -14.80
C LEU A 184 17.46 -1.94 -14.50
N LYS A 185 16.60 -2.93 -14.30
CA LYS A 185 15.17 -2.73 -13.98
C LYS A 185 14.83 -3.24 -12.58
N ALA A 186 13.75 -2.72 -12.00
CA ALA A 186 13.15 -3.26 -10.77
C ALA A 186 12.20 -4.44 -11.04
#